data_AF-B4MAL1-F1
#
_entry.id   AF-B4MAL1-F1
#
_cell.length_a   1.000
_cell.length_b   1.000
_cell.length_c   1.000
_cell.angle_alpha   90.00
_cell.angle_beta   90.00
_cell.angle_gamma   90.00
#
_symmetry.space_group_name_H-M   'P 1'
#
loop_
_entity.id
_entity.type
_entity.pdbx_description
1 polymer ?
#
loop_
_entity_poly.entity_id
_entity_poly.type
_entity_poly.pdbx_seq_one_letter_code
_entity_poly.pdbx_strand_id
1 'polypeptide(L)' 'MSDYFKFNKIFDSQTVRGRANVAKATWASVGLIYVLVKMRRRNAKRREAFKYCKGCQQKLFL' A
#
# COMPACT_ATOMS: atom_id res chain seq x y z
N MET A 1 -29.34 -9.95 -17.17
CA MET A 1 -28.24 -10.67 -17.87
C MET A 1 -26.97 -9.95 -17.50
N SER A 2 -26.14 -10.55 -16.65
CA SER A 2 -25.00 -9.91 -16.01
C SER A 2 -24.07 -9.22 -17.02
N ASP A 3 -23.93 -7.91 -16.88
CA ASP A 3 -22.85 -7.12 -17.49
C ASP A 3 -21.52 -7.61 -16.92
N TYR A 4 -21.02 -8.72 -17.45
CA TYR A 4 -19.69 -9.24 -17.14
C TYR A 4 -18.67 -8.21 -17.60
N PHE A 5 -18.15 -7.42 -16.65
CA PHE A 5 -16.98 -6.58 -16.84
C PHE A 5 -15.90 -7.43 -17.54
N LYS A 6 -15.62 -7.14 -18.81
CA LYS A 6 -14.63 -7.89 -19.60
C LYS A 6 -13.23 -7.47 -19.17
N PHE A 7 -12.79 -7.95 -18.00
CA PHE A 7 -11.46 -7.68 -17.42
C PHE A 7 -10.34 -7.94 -18.43
N ASN A 8 -10.48 -8.99 -19.26
CA ASN A 8 -9.53 -9.33 -20.33
C ASN A 8 -9.39 -8.25 -21.42
N LYS A 9 -10.40 -7.40 -21.65
CA LYS A 9 -10.29 -6.28 -22.60
C LYS A 9 -9.65 -5.03 -21.99
N ILE A 10 -9.77 -4.86 -20.68
CA ILE A 10 -9.26 -3.68 -19.96
C ILE A 10 -7.79 -3.88 -19.56
N PHE A 11 -7.43 -5.12 -19.19
CA PHE A 11 -6.09 -5.55 -18.80
C PHE A 11 -5.46 -6.46 -19.85
N ASP A 12 -5.58 -6.09 -21.12
CA ASP A 12 -4.92 -6.79 -22.21
C ASP A 12 -3.45 -6.35 -22.32
N SER A 13 -2.51 -7.28 -22.23
CA SER A 13 -1.07 -6.97 -22.36
C SER A 13 -0.67 -6.70 -23.81
N GLN A 14 -1.51 -7.03 -24.80
CA GLN A 14 -1.15 -6.90 -26.21
C GLN A 14 -1.38 -5.48 -26.72
N THR A 15 -2.48 -4.84 -26.32
CA THR A 15 -2.83 -3.47 -26.75
C THR A 15 -2.17 -2.40 -25.87
N VAL A 16 -1.78 -1.26 -26.48
CA VAL A 16 -1.14 -0.14 -25.75
C VAL A 16 -2.03 0.38 -24.61
N ARG A 17 -3.36 0.44 -24.82
CA ARG A 17 -4.33 0.86 -23.80
C ARG A 17 -4.40 -0.14 -22.63
N GLY A 18 -4.41 -1.44 -22.91
CA GLY A 18 -4.42 -2.45 -21.87
C GLY A 18 -3.12 -2.46 -21.05
N ARG A 19 -1.95 -2.30 -21.69
CA ARG A 19 -0.65 -2.13 -20.99
C ARG A 19 -0.65 -0.92 -20.06
N ALA A 20 -1.22 0.21 -20.50
CA ALA A 20 -1.32 1.41 -19.67
C ALA A 20 -2.20 1.20 -18.43
N ASN A 21 -3.31 0.49 -18.57
CA ASN A 21 -4.20 0.16 -17.44
C ASN A 21 -3.54 -0.82 -16.46
N VAL A 22 -2.83 -1.84 -16.97
CA VAL A 22 -2.04 -2.76 -16.14
C VAL A 22 -0.98 -1.99 -15.36
N ALA A 23 -0.22 -1.11 -16.02
CA ALA A 23 0.80 -0.30 -15.36
C ALA A 23 0.21 0.60 -14.25
N LYS A 24 -0.94 1.24 -14.51
CA LYS A 24 -1.65 2.03 -13.48
C LYS A 24 -2.04 1.17 -12.28
N ALA A 25 -2.59 -0.02 -12.51
CA ALA A 25 -2.97 -0.93 -11.45
C ALA A 25 -1.75 -1.40 -10.64
N THR A 26 -0.62 -1.69 -11.30
CA THR A 26 0.64 -2.07 -10.64
C THR A 26 1.17 -0.95 -9.76
N TRP A 27 1.26 0.29 -10.27
CA TRP A 27 1.75 1.41 -9.46
C TRP A 27 0.82 1.75 -8.29
N ALA A 28 -0.49 1.65 -8.51
CA ALA A 28 -1.47 1.84 -7.44
C ALA A 28 -1.33 0.77 -6.35
N SER A 29 -1.16 -0.50 -6.71
CA SER A 29 -1.00 -1.60 -5.74
C SER A 29 0.31 -1.49 -4.96
N VAL A 30 1.42 -1.16 -5.64
CA VAL A 30 2.72 -0.91 -4.99
C VAL A 30 2.62 0.27 -4.01
N GLY A 31 1.98 1.38 -4.42
CA GLY A 31 1.75 2.53 -3.55
C GLY A 31 0.91 2.18 -2.31
N LEU A 32 -0.15 1.38 -2.49
CA LEU A 32 -0.98 0.90 -1.38
C LEU A 32 -0.17 0.04 -0.41
N ILE A 33 0.60 -0.93 -0.91
CA ILE A 33 1.44 -1.80 -0.09
C ILE A 33 2.46 -0.96 0.69
N TYR A 34 3.10 0.01 0.04
CA TYR A 34 4.05 0.91 0.70
C TYR A 34 3.42 1.65 1.89
N VAL A 35 2.24 2.24 1.69
CA VAL A 35 1.51 2.95 2.75
C VAL A 35 1.16 2.00 3.90
N LEU A 36 0.63 0.82 3.60
CA LEU A 36 0.28 -0.18 4.63
C LEU A 36 1.49 -0.63 5.44
N VAL A 37 2.63 -0.91 4.79
CA VAL A 37 3.88 -1.29 5.48
C VAL A 37 4.38 -0.14 6.35
N LYS A 38 4.35 1.10 5.83
CA LYS A 38 4.77 2.29 6.58
C LYS A 38 3.91 2.52 7.82
N MET A 39 2.58 2.39 7.68
CA MET A 39 1.64 2.48 8.81
C MET A 39 1.87 1.37 9.82
N ARG A 40 2.05 0.12 9.37
CA ARG A 40 2.31 -1.02 10.25
C ARG A 40 3.59 -0.83 11.06
N ARG A 41 4.67 -0.38 10.42
CA ARG A 41 5.94 -0.06 11.09
C ARG A 41 5.79 1.08 12.10
N ARG A 42 5.08 2.15 11.74
CA ARG A 42 4.79 3.27 12.65
C ARG A 42 3.97 2.82 13.87
N ASN A 43 2.97 1.97 13.65
CA ASN A 43 2.13 1.43 14.72
C ASN A 43 2.91 0.50 15.64
N ALA A 44 3.79 -0.35 15.09
CA ALA A 44 4.69 -1.17 15.90
C ALA A 44 5.60 -0.30 16.79
N LYS A 45 6.25 0.72 16.21
CA LYS A 45 7.06 1.68 16.98
C LYS A 45 6.26 2.40 18.07
N ARG A 46 5.02 2.81 17.79
CA ARG A 46 4.13 3.42 18.79
C ARG A 46 3.76 2.46 19.92
N ARG A 47 3.49 1.19 19.61
CA ARG A 47 3.19 0.16 20.63
C ARG A 47 4.40 -0.12 21.51
N GLU A 48 5.59 -0.22 20.91
CA GLU A 48 6.83 -0.35 21.69
C GLU A 48 7.07 0.88 22.55
N ALA A 49 6.95 2.09 21.99
CA ALA A 49 7.06 3.33 22.75
C ALA A 49 6.08 3.38 23.95
N PHE A 50 4.84 2.91 23.78
CA PHE A 50 3.83 2.90 24.85
C PHE A 50 4.20 2.01 26.04
N LYS A 51 5.09 1.02 25.86
CA LYS A 51 5.62 0.21 26.98
C LYS A 51 6.61 0.97 27.86
N TYR A 52 7.23 2.04 27.35
CA TYR A 52 8.22 2.82 28.09
C TYR A 52 7.57 3.97 28.87
N CYS A 53 8.14 4.31 30.03
CA CYS A 53 7.72 5.49 30.78
C CYS A 53 7.96 6.79 29.97
N LYS A 54 7.20 7.86 30.24
CA LYS A 54 7.27 9.13 29.47
C LYS A 54 8.69 9.69 29.34
N GLY A 55 9.54 9.55 30.37
CA GLY A 55 10.94 9.97 30.33
C GLY A 55 11.83 9.08 29.45
N CYS A 56 11.58 7.77 29.39
CA CYS A 56 12.28 6.85 28.48
C CYS A 56 11.82 7.00 27.03
N GLN A 57 10.56 7.36 26.77
CA GLN A 57 10.11 7.68 25.41
C GLN A 57 10.91 8.85 24.81
N GLN A 58 11.21 9.88 25.60
CA GLN A 58 11.90 11.09 25.11
C GLN A 58 13.34 10.81 24.65
N LYS A 59 14.02 9.82 25.25
CA LYS A 59 15.35 9.35 24.80
C LYS A 59 15.33 8.43 23.59
N LEU A 60 14.18 7.84 23.24
CA LEU A 60 14.05 6.93 22.09
C LEU A 60 13.84 7.67 20.76
N PHE A 61 13.45 8.95 20.83
CA PHE A 61 13.16 9.83 19.69
C PHE A 61 14.16 11.00 19.55
N LEU A 62 15.22 11.02 20.36
CA LEU A 62 16.36 11.92 20.31
C LEU A 62 17.53 11.20 19.64
#